data_AF-A0A1M7HNN8-F1
#
_entry.id   AF-A0A1M7HNN8-F1
#
_cell.length_a   1.000
_cell.length_b   1.000
_cell.length_c   1.000
_cell.angle_alpha   90.00
_cell.angle_beta   90.00
_cell.angle_gamma   90.00
#
_symmetry.space_group_name_H-M   'P 1'
#
loop_
_entity.id
_entity.type
_entity.pdbx_description
1 polymer ?
#
loop_
_entity_poly.entity_id
_entity_poly.type
_entity_poly.pdbx_seq_one_letter_code
_entity_poly.pdbx_strand_id
1 'polypeptide(L)'
;MNRKEKRKRISENNVEVIIDVDAWLENCASKKVRHHTTFAENFQIEFWYDKHYWDRLHLGDDDGDRVGIEFEYVEPLVIKSFKHLMYYSLKHRDLLFVNHPPPRTRNIRIVLRQTYTDKITLNIAVEYHFVSLNKFEVTIVTAMSIEDFQLGDNQYAIEFNEEESTLYRLVNKQVVKVDDYEE
;
A
#
# COMPACT_ATOMS: atom_id res chain seq x y z
N MET A 1 69.27 -15.81 -16.62
CA MET A 1 68.75 -14.67 -15.82
C MET A 1 67.39 -15.07 -15.26
N ASN A 2 67.31 -15.46 -13.98
CA ASN A 2 66.02 -15.80 -13.35
C ASN A 2 65.30 -14.52 -12.90
N ARG A 3 64.11 -14.26 -13.46
CA ARG A 3 63.20 -13.20 -13.00
C ARG A 3 62.70 -13.59 -11.61
N LYS A 4 63.02 -12.78 -10.59
CA LYS A 4 62.42 -12.90 -9.26
C LYS A 4 60.91 -12.70 -9.39
N GLU A 5 60.12 -13.66 -8.90
CA GLU A 5 58.66 -13.52 -8.83
C GLU A 5 58.30 -12.31 -7.96
N LYS A 6 57.43 -11.45 -8.48
CA LYS A 6 56.90 -10.30 -7.77
C LYS A 6 55.97 -10.81 -6.66
N ARG A 7 56.24 -10.40 -5.42
CA ARG A 7 55.42 -10.73 -4.24
C ARG A 7 53.95 -10.35 -4.51
N LYS A 8 53.02 -11.30 -4.39
CA LYS A 8 51.58 -11.02 -4.49
C LYS A 8 51.20 -9.96 -3.45
N ARG A 9 50.55 -8.87 -3.87
CA ARG A 9 49.93 -7.91 -2.96
C ARG A 9 48.73 -8.59 -2.31
N ILE A 10 48.58 -8.41 -1.00
CA ILE A 10 47.39 -8.81 -0.25
C ILE A 10 46.23 -8.01 -0.86
N SER A 11 45.23 -8.69 -1.43
CA SER A 11 44.01 -8.04 -1.91
C SER A 11 43.18 -7.61 -0.72
N GLU A 12 42.85 -6.33 -0.63
CA GLU A 12 41.94 -5.72 0.35
C GLU A 12 40.48 -6.18 0.12
N ASN A 13 40.21 -7.47 0.10
CA ASN A 13 38.85 -7.98 -0.06
C ASN A 13 38.53 -8.90 1.11
N ASN A 14 38.04 -8.25 2.18
CA ASN A 14 37.08 -8.72 3.18
C ASN A 14 37.35 -7.93 4.47
N VAL A 15 36.87 -6.69 4.49
CA VAL A 15 36.68 -5.98 5.76
C VAL A 15 35.50 -6.68 6.42
N GLU A 16 35.76 -7.55 7.39
CA GLU A 16 34.72 -8.01 8.30
C GLU A 16 34.12 -6.77 8.97
N VAL A 17 32.82 -6.55 8.77
CA VAL A 17 32.09 -5.50 9.48
C VAL A 17 31.97 -5.96 10.93
N ILE A 18 32.89 -5.49 11.77
CA ILE A 18 32.82 -5.69 13.22
C ILE A 18 31.68 -4.82 13.73
N ILE A 19 30.51 -5.42 14.00
CA ILE A 19 29.39 -4.74 14.63
C ILE A 19 29.66 -4.73 16.13
N ASP A 20 30.05 -3.56 16.66
CA ASP A 20 30.14 -3.35 18.11
C ASP A 20 28.73 -3.22 18.70
N VAL A 21 28.31 -4.25 19.42
CA VAL A 21 26.97 -4.36 20.03
C VAL A 21 26.73 -3.28 21.09
N ASP A 22 27.79 -2.73 21.68
CA ASP A 22 27.71 -1.68 22.71
C ASP A 22 27.95 -0.26 22.15
N ALA A 23 28.06 -0.12 20.83
CA ALA A 23 28.28 1.18 20.20
C ALA A 23 27.08 2.13 20.39
N TRP A 24 27.39 3.40 20.66
CA TRP A 24 26.41 4.47 20.56
C TRP A 24 26.25 4.86 19.09
N LEU A 25 25.04 4.73 18.57
CA LEU A 25 24.66 4.99 17.18
C LEU A 25 23.61 6.11 17.11
N GLU A 26 23.35 6.61 15.90
CA GLU A 26 22.26 7.54 15.62
C GLU A 26 21.01 6.77 15.14
N ASN A 27 19.83 7.16 15.61
CA ASN A 27 18.54 6.71 15.07
C ASN A 27 17.63 7.92 14.77
N CYS A 28 16.40 7.66 14.31
CA CYS A 28 15.44 8.72 13.97
C CYS A 28 15.10 9.69 15.11
N ALA A 29 15.38 9.33 16.37
CA ALA A 29 15.07 10.15 17.54
C ALA A 29 16.30 10.86 18.15
N SER A 30 17.50 10.28 18.07
CA SER A 30 18.71 10.83 18.70
C SER A 30 20.01 10.31 18.10
N LYS A 31 21.04 11.16 18.14
CA LYS A 31 22.41 10.90 17.65
C LYS A 31 23.24 9.97 18.54
N LYS A 32 22.77 9.70 19.76
CA LYS A 32 23.50 8.92 20.77
C LYS A 32 22.54 7.96 21.45
N VAL A 33 22.25 6.85 20.80
CA VAL A 33 21.40 5.77 21.30
C VAL A 33 22.12 4.44 21.21
N ARG A 34 21.69 3.45 21.99
CA ARG A 34 22.14 2.07 21.86
C ARG A 34 20.98 1.21 21.41
N HIS A 35 21.24 0.36 20.42
CA HIS A 35 20.28 -0.67 20.04
C HIS A 35 20.26 -1.74 21.14
N HIS A 36 19.07 -2.13 21.58
CA HIS A 36 18.92 -3.14 22.64
C HIS A 36 18.38 -4.47 22.08
N THR A 37 17.31 -4.39 21.28
CA THR A 37 16.67 -5.56 20.70
C THR A 37 15.87 -5.17 19.47
N THR A 38 15.63 -6.16 18.60
CA THR A 38 14.69 -6.08 17.50
C THR A 38 13.77 -7.28 17.62
N PHE A 39 12.47 -7.06 17.47
CA PHE A 39 11.51 -8.13 17.25
C PHE A 39 10.74 -7.83 15.96
N ALA A 40 10.26 -8.89 15.31
CA ALA A 40 9.43 -8.81 14.11
C ALA A 40 8.08 -9.45 14.43
N GLU A 41 7.02 -8.83 13.94
CA GLU A 41 5.64 -9.31 14.06
C GLU A 41 5.07 -9.52 12.66
N ASN A 42 4.28 -10.57 12.47
CA ASN A 42 3.63 -10.83 11.19
C ASN A 42 2.23 -10.21 11.19
N PHE A 43 1.90 -9.51 10.11
CA PHE A 43 0.56 -8.99 9.88
C PHE A 43 -0.21 -9.89 8.91
N GLN A 44 -1.47 -10.16 9.23
CA GLN A 44 -2.40 -10.89 8.40
C GLN A 44 -3.44 -9.94 7.80
N ILE A 45 -3.64 -10.06 6.49
CA ILE A 45 -4.66 -9.33 5.75
C ILE A 45 -5.58 -10.38 5.11
N GLU A 46 -6.85 -10.38 5.49
CA GLU A 46 -7.85 -11.30 4.94
C GLU A 46 -8.73 -10.58 3.92
N PHE A 47 -8.89 -11.18 2.75
CA PHE A 47 -9.66 -10.62 1.63
C PHE A 47 -11.08 -11.18 1.62
N TRP A 48 -12.03 -10.27 1.45
CA TRP A 48 -13.44 -10.57 1.35
C TRP A 48 -14.04 -9.86 0.13
N TYR A 49 -15.03 -10.50 -0.47
CA TYR A 49 -15.78 -9.96 -1.60
C TYR A 49 -17.18 -9.60 -1.13
N ASP A 50 -17.58 -8.35 -1.35
CA ASP A 50 -18.98 -7.98 -1.20
C ASP A 50 -19.82 -8.67 -2.27
N LYS A 51 -21.06 -9.03 -1.93
CA LYS A 51 -22.00 -9.66 -2.88
C LYS A 51 -22.17 -8.80 -4.13
N HIS A 52 -22.21 -7.47 -3.99
CA HIS A 52 -22.35 -6.54 -5.11
C HIS A 52 -21.18 -6.63 -6.11
N TYR A 53 -19.94 -6.74 -5.62
CA TYR A 53 -18.79 -6.98 -6.48
C TYR A 53 -18.86 -8.37 -7.13
N TRP A 54 -19.21 -9.39 -6.34
CA TRP A 54 -19.32 -10.76 -6.84
C TRP A 54 -20.33 -10.90 -7.96
N ASP A 55 -21.52 -10.32 -7.78
CA ASP A 55 -22.59 -10.32 -8.78
C ASP A 55 -22.10 -9.61 -10.05
N ARG A 56 -21.46 -8.45 -9.94
CA ARG A 56 -20.92 -7.71 -11.11
C ARG A 56 -19.91 -8.50 -11.92
N LEU A 57 -19.04 -9.25 -11.25
CA LEU A 57 -18.01 -10.05 -11.92
C LEU A 57 -18.61 -11.23 -12.69
N HIS A 58 -19.65 -11.88 -12.15
CA HIS A 58 -20.15 -13.15 -12.70
C HIS A 58 -21.45 -13.02 -13.51
N LEU A 59 -22.26 -12.02 -13.21
CA LEU A 59 -23.58 -11.80 -13.82
C LEU A 59 -23.62 -10.57 -14.72
N GLY A 60 -22.55 -9.76 -14.72
CA GLY A 60 -22.51 -8.47 -15.40
C GLY A 60 -23.36 -7.41 -14.71
N ASP A 61 -23.66 -6.34 -15.43
CA ASP A 61 -24.62 -5.28 -15.05
C ASP A 61 -25.63 -5.09 -16.19
N ASP A 62 -26.56 -4.14 -16.06
CA ASP A 62 -27.54 -3.81 -17.13
C ASP A 62 -26.86 -3.48 -18.48
N ASP A 63 -25.58 -3.08 -18.47
CA ASP A 63 -24.75 -2.73 -19.63
C ASP A 63 -23.90 -3.90 -20.19
N GLY A 64 -24.02 -5.12 -19.65
CA GLY A 64 -23.31 -6.33 -20.11
C GLY A 64 -22.12 -6.78 -19.25
N ASP A 65 -21.30 -7.68 -19.80
CA ASP A 65 -20.13 -8.27 -19.13
C ASP A 65 -19.04 -7.21 -18.86
N ARG A 66 -18.54 -7.16 -17.61
CA ARG A 66 -17.54 -6.18 -17.17
C ARG A 66 -16.14 -6.79 -17.28
N VAL A 67 -15.44 -6.45 -18.34
CA VAL A 67 -14.02 -6.82 -18.56
C VAL A 67 -13.10 -5.92 -17.74
N GLY A 68 -12.04 -6.48 -17.17
CA GLY A 68 -10.98 -5.75 -16.47
C GLY A 68 -11.24 -5.53 -14.97
N ILE A 69 -12.23 -6.21 -14.40
CA ILE A 69 -12.50 -6.21 -12.95
C ILE A 69 -12.26 -7.59 -12.32
N GLU A 70 -11.58 -8.48 -13.03
CA GLU A 70 -11.26 -9.83 -12.59
C GLU A 70 -10.29 -9.81 -11.40
N PHE A 71 -10.30 -10.90 -10.61
CA PHE A 71 -9.48 -11.03 -9.40
C PHE A 71 -7.97 -10.79 -9.67
N GLU A 72 -7.48 -11.18 -10.84
CA GLU A 72 -6.07 -11.02 -11.24
C GLU A 72 -5.62 -9.55 -11.34
N TYR A 73 -6.54 -8.63 -11.57
CA TYR A 73 -6.26 -7.19 -11.60
C TYR A 73 -6.54 -6.54 -10.23
N VAL A 74 -7.62 -6.98 -9.58
CA VAL A 74 -8.11 -6.39 -8.33
C VAL A 74 -7.23 -6.77 -7.14
N GLU A 75 -6.94 -8.05 -6.92
CA GLU A 75 -6.22 -8.52 -5.73
C GLU A 75 -4.83 -7.88 -5.57
N PRO A 76 -3.97 -7.82 -6.61
CA PRO A 76 -2.64 -7.22 -6.48
C PRO A 76 -2.70 -5.74 -6.08
N LEU A 77 -3.67 -5.00 -6.62
CA LEU A 77 -3.85 -3.58 -6.30
C LEU A 77 -4.28 -3.38 -4.85
N VAL A 78 -5.19 -4.23 -4.34
CA VAL A 78 -5.62 -4.18 -2.94
C VAL A 78 -4.46 -4.56 -2.00
N ILE A 79 -3.68 -5.60 -2.32
CA ILE A 79 -2.49 -5.99 -1.53
C ILE A 79 -1.50 -4.83 -1.46
N LYS A 80 -1.15 -4.25 -2.62
CA LYS A 80 -0.21 -3.13 -2.72
C LYS A 80 -0.68 -1.94 -1.91
N SER A 81 -1.94 -1.58 -2.06
CA SER A 81 -2.51 -0.38 -1.43
C SER A 81 -2.43 -0.37 0.09
N PHE A 82 -2.45 -1.53 0.74
CA PHE A 82 -2.36 -1.58 2.20
C PHE A 82 -1.07 -0.94 2.71
N LYS A 83 0.08 -1.22 2.09
CA LYS A 83 1.37 -0.63 2.49
C LYS A 83 1.37 0.89 2.33
N HIS A 84 0.85 1.38 1.21
CA HIS A 84 0.80 2.80 0.88
C HIS A 84 -0.18 3.54 1.81
N LEU A 85 -1.36 2.95 2.08
CA LEU A 85 -2.33 3.46 3.05
C LEU A 85 -1.76 3.54 4.46
N MET A 86 -1.03 2.51 4.89
CA MET A 86 -0.32 2.53 6.17
C MET A 86 0.67 3.69 6.21
N TYR A 87 1.52 3.87 5.20
CA TYR A 87 2.43 5.01 5.09
C TYR A 87 1.69 6.35 5.24
N TYR A 88 0.64 6.57 4.44
CA TYR A 88 -0.10 7.83 4.48
C TYR A 88 -0.77 8.07 5.83
N SER A 89 -1.31 7.02 6.46
CA SER A 89 -1.98 7.14 7.76
C SER A 89 -1.02 7.50 8.90
N LEU A 90 0.22 7.02 8.82
CA LEU A 90 1.26 7.33 9.80
C LEU A 90 1.81 8.76 9.59
N LYS A 91 1.79 9.26 8.36
CA LYS A 91 2.25 10.61 8.00
C LYS A 91 1.17 11.68 8.22
N HIS A 92 -0.09 11.38 7.93
CA HIS A 92 -1.22 12.33 7.97
C HIS A 92 -2.21 11.97 9.07
N ARG A 93 -2.26 12.80 10.13
CA ARG A 93 -3.15 12.58 11.28
C ARG A 93 -4.64 12.51 10.94
N ASP A 94 -5.04 13.21 9.89
CA ASP A 94 -6.45 13.31 9.48
C ASP A 94 -6.87 12.17 8.55
N LEU A 95 -5.92 11.35 8.07
CA LEU A 95 -6.23 10.18 7.26
C LEU A 95 -6.55 8.98 8.16
N LEU A 96 -7.84 8.66 8.24
CA LEU A 96 -8.32 7.40 8.79
C LEU A 96 -8.85 6.55 7.65
N PHE A 97 -8.24 5.38 7.41
CA PHE A 97 -8.69 4.44 6.38
C PHE A 97 -9.22 3.11 6.95
N VAL A 98 -8.96 2.85 8.23
CA VAL A 98 -9.39 1.64 8.93
C VAL A 98 -10.67 1.91 9.71
N ASN A 99 -11.67 1.06 9.49
CA ASN A 99 -12.89 1.00 10.28
C ASN A 99 -12.66 0.16 11.54
N HIS A 100 -13.06 0.68 12.69
CA HIS A 100 -12.96 -0.03 13.97
C HIS A 100 -14.35 -0.44 14.47
N PRO A 101 -14.47 -1.55 15.21
CA PRO A 101 -15.70 -1.90 15.90
C PRO A 101 -16.00 -0.90 17.04
N PRO A 102 -17.28 -0.65 17.36
CA PRO A 102 -18.47 -1.15 16.68
C PRO A 102 -18.68 -0.47 15.30
N PRO A 103 -19.42 -1.12 14.38
CA PRO A 103 -19.67 -0.56 13.04
C PRO A 103 -20.22 0.86 13.13
N ARG A 104 -19.66 1.76 12.32
CA ARG A 104 -20.16 3.13 12.19
C ARG A 104 -21.44 3.13 11.36
N THR A 105 -22.22 4.21 11.46
CA THR A 105 -23.38 4.43 10.57
C THR A 105 -22.98 4.43 9.09
N ARG A 106 -21.74 4.82 8.80
CA ARG A 106 -21.15 4.73 7.46
C ARG A 106 -19.69 4.33 7.58
N ASN A 107 -19.33 3.21 6.95
CA ASN A 107 -17.95 2.76 6.86
C ASN A 107 -17.15 3.67 5.93
N ILE A 108 -15.88 3.83 6.26
CA ILE A 108 -14.89 4.53 5.45
C ILE A 108 -14.52 3.63 4.28
N ARG A 109 -14.68 4.17 3.07
CA ARG A 109 -14.30 3.54 1.81
C ARG A 109 -13.15 4.31 1.19
N ILE A 110 -12.14 3.61 0.72
CA ILE A 110 -11.07 4.17 -0.10
C ILE A 110 -11.28 3.71 -1.54
N VAL A 111 -11.00 4.59 -2.50
CA VAL A 111 -10.98 4.23 -3.92
C VAL A 111 -9.53 4.00 -4.36
N LEU A 112 -9.23 2.80 -4.84
CA LEU A 112 -7.95 2.49 -5.47
C LEU A 112 -8.10 2.66 -6.97
N ARG A 113 -7.11 3.28 -7.60
CA ARG A 113 -7.13 3.58 -9.03
C ARG A 113 -5.83 3.14 -9.66
N GLN A 114 -5.93 2.43 -10.78
CA GLN A 114 -4.79 2.11 -11.61
C GLN A 114 -5.19 2.21 -13.08
N THR A 115 -4.38 2.96 -13.84
CA THR A 115 -4.51 3.01 -15.29
C THR A 115 -3.57 1.97 -15.89
N TYR A 116 -4.13 1.02 -16.64
CA TYR A 116 -3.35 0.04 -17.38
C TYR A 116 -3.02 0.55 -18.78
N THR A 117 -2.12 -0.16 -19.48
CA THR A 117 -1.52 0.23 -20.77
C THR A 117 -2.53 0.64 -21.84
N ASP A 118 -3.76 0.13 -21.77
CA ASP A 118 -4.84 0.41 -22.72
C ASP A 118 -5.71 1.63 -22.33
N LYS A 119 -5.24 2.47 -21.39
CA LYS A 119 -5.94 3.62 -20.78
C LYS A 119 -7.20 3.28 -20.00
N ILE A 120 -7.55 2.00 -19.89
CA ILE A 120 -8.61 1.54 -19.01
C ILE A 120 -8.19 1.81 -17.58
N THR A 121 -8.97 2.65 -16.89
CA THR A 121 -8.76 2.97 -15.48
C THR A 121 -9.63 2.05 -14.63
N LEU A 122 -8.98 1.16 -13.90
CA LEU A 122 -9.62 0.32 -12.90
C LEU A 122 -9.80 1.14 -11.63
N ASN A 123 -11.04 1.23 -11.15
CA ASN A 123 -11.41 1.85 -9.90
C ASN A 123 -11.98 0.79 -8.96
N ILE A 124 -11.43 0.66 -7.76
CA ILE A 124 -11.83 -0.34 -6.77
C ILE A 124 -12.21 0.37 -5.48
N ALA A 125 -13.45 0.21 -5.03
CA ALA A 125 -13.87 0.68 -3.71
C ALA A 125 -13.62 -0.43 -2.68
N VAL A 126 -12.82 -0.11 -1.66
CA VAL A 126 -12.44 -1.05 -0.61
C VAL A 126 -12.74 -0.49 0.79
N GLU A 127 -13.04 -1.38 1.72
CA GLU A 127 -13.17 -1.09 3.14
C GLU A 127 -12.13 -1.91 3.92
N TYR A 128 -11.34 -1.24 4.76
CA TYR A 128 -10.41 -1.91 5.68
C TYR A 128 -11.03 -1.93 7.07
N HIS A 129 -10.99 -3.08 7.73
CA HIS A 129 -11.54 -3.29 9.07
C HIS A 129 -10.47 -3.82 10.02
N PHE A 130 -10.40 -3.21 11.20
CA PHE A 130 -9.58 -3.68 12.29
C PHE A 130 -10.22 -4.89 12.95
N VAL A 131 -9.47 -5.99 13.08
CA VAL A 131 -9.89 -7.17 13.83
C VAL A 131 -9.04 -7.32 15.10
N SER A 132 -7.72 -7.30 14.95
CA SER A 132 -6.75 -7.32 16.05
C SER A 132 -5.48 -6.57 15.65
N LEU A 133 -4.54 -6.43 16.60
CA LEU A 133 -3.27 -5.72 16.36
C LEU A 133 -2.47 -6.24 15.16
N ASN A 134 -2.61 -7.52 14.84
CA ASN A 134 -1.91 -8.18 13.74
C ASN A 134 -2.84 -8.67 12.64
N LYS A 135 -4.14 -8.32 12.67
CA LYS A 135 -5.13 -8.80 11.69
C LYS A 135 -6.06 -7.69 11.22
N PHE A 136 -6.14 -7.56 9.89
CA PHE A 136 -7.09 -6.71 9.20
C PHE A 136 -7.93 -7.53 8.22
N GLU A 137 -9.17 -7.12 8.05
CA GLU A 137 -10.05 -7.61 6.98
C GLU A 137 -10.19 -6.51 5.93
N VAL A 138 -10.12 -6.90 4.66
CA VAL A 138 -10.31 -6.00 3.53
C VAL A 138 -11.46 -6.52 2.71
N THR A 139 -12.49 -5.69 2.55
CA THR A 139 -13.65 -6.01 1.74
C THR A 139 -13.61 -5.21 0.46
N ILE A 140 -13.60 -5.90 -0.68
CA ILE A 140 -13.78 -5.29 -2.00
C ILE A 140 -15.28 -5.09 -2.20
N VAL A 141 -15.71 -3.84 -2.11
CA VAL A 141 -17.12 -3.45 -2.20
C VAL A 141 -17.58 -3.45 -3.66
N THR A 142 -16.76 -2.88 -4.54
CA THR A 142 -17.03 -2.87 -5.98
C THR A 142 -15.76 -2.56 -6.76
N ALA A 143 -15.73 -2.96 -8.03
CA ALA A 143 -14.70 -2.57 -8.98
C ALA A 143 -15.36 -2.16 -10.30
N MET A 144 -14.80 -1.14 -10.97
CA MET A 144 -15.30 -0.62 -12.23
C MET A 144 -14.16 -0.11 -13.11
N SER A 145 -14.16 -0.56 -14.36
CA SER A 145 -13.27 -0.09 -15.44
C SER A 145 -13.91 1.08 -16.17
N ILE A 146 -13.94 2.26 -15.55
CA ILE A 146 -14.54 3.48 -16.11
C ILE A 146 -13.63 4.70 -15.90
N GLU A 147 -13.61 5.63 -16.84
CA GLU A 147 -12.80 6.86 -16.71
C GLU A 147 -13.44 7.86 -15.73
N ASP A 148 -14.76 8.04 -15.79
CA ASP A 148 -15.49 9.07 -15.02
C ASP A 148 -15.97 8.61 -13.63
N PHE A 149 -15.13 7.86 -12.89
CA PHE A 149 -15.50 7.41 -11.54
C PHE A 149 -15.61 8.60 -10.58
N GLN A 150 -16.82 8.82 -10.05
CA GLN A 150 -17.09 9.91 -9.12
C GLN A 150 -16.74 9.52 -7.68
N LEU A 151 -15.96 10.35 -7.01
CA LEU A 151 -15.69 10.22 -5.57
C LEU A 151 -16.86 10.79 -4.76
N GLY A 152 -17.12 10.20 -3.60
CA GLY A 152 -18.00 10.77 -2.59
C GLY A 152 -17.33 11.94 -1.85
N ASP A 153 -18.15 12.80 -1.24
CA ASP A 153 -17.63 13.89 -0.41
C ASP A 153 -16.74 13.36 0.73
N ASN A 154 -15.59 14.02 0.93
CA ASN A 154 -14.53 13.62 1.87
C ASN A 154 -13.93 12.23 1.64
N GLN A 155 -14.21 11.59 0.51
CA GLN A 155 -13.63 10.29 0.19
C GLN A 155 -12.18 10.44 -0.25
N TYR A 156 -11.34 9.52 0.24
CA TYR A 156 -9.96 9.38 -0.20
C TYR A 156 -9.86 8.44 -1.40
N ALA A 157 -8.94 8.76 -2.31
CA ALA A 157 -8.55 7.91 -3.42
C ALA A 157 -7.03 7.79 -3.48
N ILE A 158 -6.53 6.66 -3.93
CA ILE A 158 -5.11 6.46 -4.22
C ILE A 158 -4.99 6.08 -5.69
N GLU A 159 -4.16 6.81 -6.42
CA GLU A 159 -3.80 6.49 -7.81
C GLU A 159 -2.41 5.89 -7.83
N PHE A 160 -2.29 4.71 -8.43
CA PHE A 160 -1.05 3.97 -8.52
C PHE A 160 -0.39 4.16 -9.88
N ASN A 161 0.92 4.36 -9.86
CA ASN A 161 1.78 4.34 -11.03
C ASN A 161 2.97 3.43 -10.73
N GLU A 162 2.93 2.20 -11.25
CA GLU A 162 3.92 1.17 -10.90
C GLU A 162 4.07 1.03 -9.37
N GLU A 163 5.25 1.25 -8.79
CA GLU A 163 5.53 1.21 -7.33
C GLU A 163 5.25 2.51 -6.57
N GLU A 164 4.90 3.57 -7.28
CA GLU A 164 4.56 4.87 -6.69
C GLU A 164 3.05 5.01 -6.52
N SER A 165 2.65 5.93 -5.65
CA SER A 165 1.25 6.34 -5.59
C SER A 165 1.08 7.79 -5.20
N THR A 166 -0.07 8.35 -5.58
CA THR A 166 -0.52 9.66 -5.12
C THR A 166 -1.84 9.51 -4.37
N LEU A 167 -1.90 10.10 -3.18
CA LEU A 167 -3.10 10.19 -2.37
C LEU A 167 -3.89 11.44 -2.74
N TYR A 168 -5.19 11.27 -2.98
CA TYR A 168 -6.15 12.33 -3.24
C TYR A 168 -7.29 12.30 -2.24
N ARG A 169 -7.97 13.44 -2.10
CA ARG A 169 -9.20 13.58 -1.33
C ARG A 169 -10.17 14.50 -2.05
N LEU A 170 -11.44 14.13 -2.10
CA LEU A 170 -12.49 15.06 -2.54
C LEU A 170 -12.86 16.01 -1.39
N VAL A 171 -12.65 17.31 -1.57
CA VAL A 171 -13.03 18.35 -0.62
C VAL A 171 -13.72 19.47 -1.39
N ASN A 172 -14.89 19.93 -0.94
CA ASN A 172 -15.65 21.01 -1.58
C ASN A 172 -15.89 20.77 -3.09
N LYS A 173 -16.20 19.51 -3.47
CA LYS A 173 -16.39 19.07 -4.87
C LYS A 173 -15.16 19.17 -5.77
N GLN A 174 -13.97 19.36 -5.20
CA GLN A 174 -12.71 19.36 -5.92
C GLN A 174 -11.83 18.23 -5.44
N VAL A 175 -11.22 17.50 -6.38
CA VAL A 175 -10.23 16.48 -6.07
C VAL A 175 -8.91 17.20 -5.78
N VAL A 176 -8.42 17.06 -4.56
CA VAL A 176 -7.19 17.69 -4.10
C VAL A 176 -6.15 16.62 -3.84
N LYS A 177 -4.95 16.83 -4.38
CA LYS A 177 -3.78 16.01 -4.07
C LYS A 177 -3.34 16.27 -2.62
N VAL A 178 -3.16 15.20 -1.86
CA VAL A 178 -2.77 15.24 -0.45
C VAL A 178 -1.27 15.00 -0.30
N ASP A 179 -0.74 13.95 -0.95
CA ASP A 179 0.65 13.54 -0.80
C ASP A 179 1.06 12.50 -1.85
N ASP A 180 2.37 12.25 -1.96
CA ASP A 180 2.96 11.21 -2.79
C ASP A 180 3.69 10.17 -1.94
N TYR A 181 3.79 8.96 -2.49
CA TYR A 181 4.63 7.88 -1.99
C TYR A 181 5.60 7.48 -3.11
N GLU A 182 6.89 7.57 -2.79
CA GLU A 182 8.03 7.16 -3.60
C GLU A 182 8.86 6.22 -2.71
N GLU A 183 9.24 5.04 -3.22
CA GLU A 183 10.06 4.05 -2.50
C GLU A 183 11.57 4.36 -2.57
#